data_AF-A0A970V3F1-F1
#
_entry.id   AF-A0A970V3F1-F1
#
_cell.length_a   1.000
_cell.length_b   1.000
_cell.length_c   1.000
_cell.angle_alpha   90.00
_cell.angle_beta   90.00
_cell.angle_gamma   90.00
#
_symmetry.space_group_name_H-M   'P 1'
#
loop_
_entity.id
_entity.type
_entity.pdbx_description
1 polymer ?
#
loop_
_entity_poly.entity_id
_entity_poly.type
_entity_poly.pdbx_seq_one_letter_code
_entity_poly.pdbx_strand_id
1 'polypeptide(L)'
;MKLSLHLDLQRTDYAAHVAFLKDCRVDEVMVFSMLNPEDYEKVLGPETTFQDVLSRLEEQIGEIHRQGLGTEALFFYPARAIPNTIGHDVAQQQRFRDLCRACGPLGVKRLGFGPLLPQREEATSEGWDNLVAGARFMGEAAAVEGLSVALHINMMTGSRLDRPEDVEEFFAEVARDNVGLMFCFGCIALAGLNVPDMIRRWRELILVVDLRDVRGTWGANAEEAQFGTGNIDLPASLRALQEIGYEGVVRPEHFPPLGPGRTAEETIAWTLGY
;
A
#
# COMPACT_ATOMS: atom_id res chain seq x y z
N MET A 1 7.70 3.98 -14.72
CA MET A 1 7.29 4.26 -13.33
C MET A 1 6.40 5.47 -13.33
N LYS A 2 5.39 5.48 -12.45
CA LYS A 2 4.44 6.58 -12.29
C LYS A 2 4.51 7.09 -10.86
N LEU A 3 4.76 8.38 -10.67
CA LEU A 3 4.79 8.98 -9.35
C LEU A 3 3.36 9.07 -8.82
N SER A 4 3.16 8.60 -7.59
CA SER A 4 1.86 8.68 -6.94
C SER A 4 1.92 9.28 -5.55
N LEU A 5 0.90 10.05 -5.20
CA LEU A 5 0.66 10.53 -3.84
C LEU A 5 -0.74 10.13 -3.38
N HIS A 6 -0.94 10.16 -2.06
CA HIS A 6 -2.18 9.68 -1.49
C HIS A 6 -3.27 10.76 -1.39
N LEU A 7 -4.51 10.28 -1.45
CA LEU A 7 -5.71 11.01 -1.05
C LEU A 7 -6.46 10.15 -0.05
N ASP A 8 -6.70 10.68 1.16
CA ASP A 8 -7.54 9.99 2.12
C ASP A 8 -9.02 10.09 1.72
N LEU A 9 -9.73 8.96 1.80
CA LEU A 9 -11.16 8.91 1.55
C LEU A 9 -11.97 9.77 2.54
N GLN A 10 -11.42 10.23 3.66
CA GLN A 10 -12.13 11.16 4.56
C GLN A 10 -12.02 12.62 4.14
N ARG A 11 -11.06 12.95 3.27
CA ARG A 11 -10.76 14.34 2.91
C ARG A 11 -11.95 14.97 2.19
N THR A 12 -12.38 16.15 2.65
CA THR A 12 -13.57 16.85 2.13
C THR A 12 -13.22 17.90 1.08
N ASP A 13 -12.03 18.50 1.16
CA ASP A 13 -11.45 19.42 0.16
C ASP A 13 -10.68 18.67 -0.93
N TYR A 14 -11.08 17.43 -1.24
CA TYR A 14 -10.32 16.51 -2.11
C TYR A 14 -10.06 17.09 -3.51
N ALA A 15 -10.98 17.87 -4.08
CA ALA A 15 -10.77 18.51 -5.39
C ALA A 15 -9.62 19.53 -5.38
N ALA A 16 -9.49 20.31 -4.30
CA ALA A 16 -8.39 21.27 -4.14
C ALA A 16 -7.06 20.53 -3.90
N HIS A 17 -7.09 19.43 -3.14
CA HIS A 17 -5.91 18.57 -2.95
C HIS A 17 -5.43 17.94 -4.26
N VAL A 18 -6.35 17.42 -5.09
CA VAL A 18 -6.02 16.86 -6.41
C VAL A 18 -5.39 17.92 -7.32
N ALA A 19 -5.89 19.17 -7.28
CA ALA A 19 -5.29 20.27 -8.02
C ALA A 19 -3.85 20.55 -7.56
N PHE A 20 -3.62 20.55 -6.24
CA PHE A 20 -2.28 20.68 -5.68
C PHE A 20 -1.34 19.52 -6.09
N LEU A 21 -1.81 18.27 -6.06
CA LEU A 21 -1.02 17.12 -6.51
C LEU A 21 -0.65 17.21 -8.00
N LYS A 22 -1.58 17.72 -8.82
CA LYS A 22 -1.34 18.00 -10.24
C LYS A 22 -0.26 19.07 -10.42
N ASP A 23 -0.28 20.14 -9.63
CA ASP A 23 0.76 21.18 -9.66
C ASP A 23 2.13 20.63 -9.25
N CYS A 24 2.16 19.60 -8.39
CA CYS A 24 3.36 18.83 -8.05
C CYS A 24 3.76 17.78 -9.11
N ARG A 25 3.09 17.75 -10.26
CA ARG A 25 3.33 16.81 -11.38
C ARG A 25 3.31 15.33 -10.97
N VAL A 26 2.41 14.99 -10.07
CA VAL A 26 2.07 13.58 -9.77
C VAL A 26 1.37 12.98 -11.00
N ASP A 27 1.59 11.70 -11.29
CA ASP A 27 0.95 10.99 -12.42
C ASP A 27 -0.35 10.29 -11.98
N GLU A 28 -0.33 9.72 -10.78
CA GLU A 28 -1.37 8.83 -10.23
C GLU A 28 -1.74 9.24 -8.81
N VAL A 29 -3.00 9.12 -8.40
CA VAL A 29 -3.41 9.33 -7.02
C VAL A 29 -3.80 7.99 -6.40
N MET A 30 -3.12 7.60 -5.32
CA MET A 30 -3.46 6.40 -4.57
C MET A 30 -4.49 6.74 -3.50
N VAL A 31 -5.74 6.32 -3.67
CA VAL A 31 -6.79 6.59 -2.69
C VAL A 31 -6.68 5.62 -1.52
N PHE A 32 -6.59 6.16 -0.31
CA PHE A 32 -6.63 5.40 0.94
C PHE A 32 -8.08 5.18 1.33
N SER A 33 -8.48 3.92 1.38
CA SER A 33 -9.85 3.50 1.66
C SER A 33 -9.87 2.43 2.76
N MET A 34 -11.06 1.96 3.08
CA MET A 34 -11.35 1.08 4.21
C MET A 34 -12.30 -0.01 3.77
N LEU A 35 -12.11 -1.24 4.24
CA LEU A 35 -12.94 -2.37 3.86
C LEU A 35 -13.94 -2.76 4.94
N ASN A 36 -13.63 -2.52 6.21
CA ASN A 36 -14.42 -3.04 7.32
C ASN A 36 -15.22 -1.96 8.05
N PRO A 37 -16.41 -2.30 8.58
CA PRO A 37 -17.26 -1.39 9.36
C PRO A 37 -16.52 -0.63 10.44
N GLU A 38 -15.73 -1.32 11.25
CA GLU A 38 -14.96 -0.73 12.34
C GLU A 38 -13.96 0.35 11.90
N ASP A 39 -13.54 0.32 10.62
CA ASP A 39 -12.62 1.28 10.04
C ASP A 39 -13.39 2.48 9.50
N TYR A 40 -14.33 2.24 8.57
CA TYR A 40 -15.03 3.33 7.90
C TYR A 40 -16.08 4.01 8.78
N GLU A 41 -16.71 3.32 9.74
CA GLU A 41 -17.67 3.97 10.65
C GLU A 41 -16.97 4.90 11.64
N LYS A 42 -15.75 4.54 12.06
CA LYS A 42 -14.92 5.38 12.92
C LYS A 42 -14.55 6.71 12.26
N VAL A 43 -14.38 6.69 10.94
CA VAL A 43 -13.88 7.81 10.13
C VAL A 43 -15.00 8.62 9.49
N LEU A 44 -15.98 7.95 8.89
CA LEU A 44 -17.07 8.56 8.13
C LEU A 44 -18.36 8.74 8.94
N GLY A 45 -18.45 8.10 10.11
CA GLY A 45 -19.57 8.22 11.04
C GLY A 45 -20.34 6.90 11.23
N PRO A 46 -21.10 6.79 12.33
CA PRO A 46 -21.89 5.59 12.61
C PRO A 46 -22.93 5.36 11.51
N GLU A 47 -23.31 4.09 11.30
CA GLU A 47 -24.29 3.65 10.29
C GLU A 47 -23.83 3.80 8.82
N THR A 48 -22.60 4.29 8.59
CA THR A 48 -21.98 4.25 7.25
C THR A 48 -22.00 2.81 6.74
N THR A 49 -22.45 2.61 5.50
CA THR A 49 -22.40 1.30 4.84
C THR A 49 -21.22 1.20 3.90
N PHE A 50 -20.87 -0.03 3.51
CA PHE A 50 -19.82 -0.20 2.50
C PHE A 50 -20.22 0.38 1.12
N GLN A 51 -21.52 0.49 0.82
CA GLN A 51 -21.96 1.18 -0.40
C GLN A 51 -21.70 2.69 -0.36
N ASP A 52 -21.77 3.32 0.81
CA ASP A 52 -21.41 4.72 0.98
C ASP A 52 -19.91 4.93 0.72
N VAL A 53 -19.07 3.99 1.20
CA VAL A 53 -17.63 3.96 0.94
C VAL A 53 -17.35 3.85 -0.58
N LEU A 54 -18.00 2.93 -1.28
CA LEU A 54 -17.85 2.76 -2.72
C LEU A 54 -18.32 4.00 -3.51
N SER A 55 -19.46 4.58 -3.12
CA SER A 55 -19.99 5.79 -3.75
C SER A 55 -19.02 6.97 -3.62
N ARG A 56 -18.44 7.14 -2.42
CA ARG A 56 -17.44 8.18 -2.16
C ARG A 56 -16.14 7.94 -2.93
N LEU A 57 -15.73 6.67 -3.06
CA LEU A 57 -14.57 6.28 -3.86
C LEU A 57 -14.77 6.61 -5.34
N GLU A 58 -15.94 6.27 -5.90
CA GLU A 58 -16.30 6.61 -7.28
C GLU A 58 -16.31 8.13 -7.52
N GLU A 59 -16.88 8.91 -6.60
CA GLU A 59 -16.91 10.37 -6.69
C GLU A 59 -15.50 10.97 -6.73
N GLN A 60 -14.62 10.55 -5.81
CA GLN A 60 -13.26 11.06 -5.71
C GLN A 60 -12.39 10.62 -6.89
N ILE A 61 -12.47 9.37 -7.33
CA ILE A 61 -11.73 8.89 -8.51
C ILE A 61 -12.23 9.61 -9.77
N GLY A 62 -13.54 9.84 -9.88
CA GLY A 62 -14.11 10.65 -10.95
C GLY A 62 -13.53 12.07 -10.98
N GLU A 63 -13.30 12.69 -9.82
CA GLU A 63 -12.65 14.00 -9.74
C GLU A 63 -11.16 13.95 -10.13
N ILE A 64 -10.42 12.94 -9.65
CA ILE A 64 -9.01 12.71 -10.03
C ILE A 64 -8.88 12.62 -11.55
N HIS A 65 -9.72 11.81 -12.19
CA HIS A 65 -9.74 11.64 -13.64
C HIS A 65 -10.15 12.92 -14.38
N ARG A 66 -11.13 13.68 -13.88
CA ARG A 66 -11.53 14.97 -14.48
C ARG A 66 -10.38 15.98 -14.49
N GLN A 67 -9.51 15.95 -13.49
CA GLN A 67 -8.34 16.82 -13.43
C GLN A 67 -7.15 16.32 -14.26
N GLY A 68 -7.22 15.10 -14.80
CA GLY A 68 -6.24 14.52 -15.72
C GLY A 68 -5.16 13.66 -15.04
N LEU A 69 -5.39 13.22 -13.80
CA LEU A 69 -4.53 12.28 -13.09
C LEU A 69 -5.11 10.85 -13.16
N GLY A 70 -4.28 9.82 -12.97
CA GLY A 70 -4.72 8.42 -12.92
C GLY A 70 -5.06 7.92 -11.51
N THR A 71 -5.67 6.73 -11.41
CA THR A 71 -5.84 6.00 -10.14
C THR A 71 -5.63 4.49 -10.34
N GLU A 72 -4.40 4.08 -10.67
CA GLU A 72 -4.10 2.66 -10.90
C GLU A 72 -4.06 1.80 -9.63
N ALA A 73 -3.92 2.40 -8.45
CA ALA A 73 -3.78 1.68 -7.19
C ALA A 73 -4.66 2.31 -6.09
N LEU A 74 -5.26 1.44 -5.29
CA LEU A 74 -5.89 1.78 -4.03
C LEU A 74 -5.08 1.21 -2.88
N PHE A 75 -5.15 1.83 -1.72
CA PHE A 75 -4.58 1.28 -0.50
C PHE A 75 -5.64 1.16 0.58
N PHE A 76 -5.70 -0.02 1.21
CA PHE A 76 -6.64 -0.33 2.25
C PHE A 76 -5.89 -0.52 3.56
N TYR A 77 -6.27 0.30 4.52
CA TYR A 77 -5.87 0.16 5.89
C TYR A 77 -7.01 -0.51 6.65
N PRO A 78 -6.73 -1.57 7.43
CA PRO A 78 -7.76 -2.07 8.33
C PRO A 78 -7.32 -2.20 9.81
N ALA A 79 -8.29 -2.09 10.71
CA ALA A 79 -8.23 -2.49 12.12
C ALA A 79 -8.29 -4.01 12.30
N ARG A 80 -8.76 -4.75 11.28
CA ARG A 80 -8.67 -6.21 11.18
C ARG A 80 -7.60 -6.60 10.20
N ALA A 81 -6.69 -7.49 10.60
CA ALA A 81 -5.46 -7.74 9.87
C ALA A 81 -5.61 -8.56 8.57
N ILE A 82 -6.22 -7.99 7.53
CA ILE A 82 -6.29 -8.57 6.18
C ILE A 82 -4.86 -8.81 5.67
N PRO A 83 -4.54 -10.00 5.11
CA PRO A 83 -5.46 -11.05 4.67
C PRO A 83 -5.91 -12.05 5.76
N ASN A 84 -5.36 -12.03 6.96
CA ASN A 84 -5.58 -13.09 7.96
C ASN A 84 -7.04 -13.33 8.33
N THR A 85 -7.88 -12.29 8.32
CA THR A 85 -9.29 -12.43 8.70
C THR A 85 -10.22 -12.84 7.54
N ILE A 86 -9.78 -12.65 6.29
CA ILE A 86 -10.70 -12.73 5.14
C ILE A 86 -10.97 -14.16 4.70
N GLY A 87 -10.08 -15.09 5.01
CA GLY A 87 -10.26 -16.51 4.68
C GLY A 87 -11.54 -17.12 5.26
N HIS A 88 -12.03 -16.59 6.37
CA HIS A 88 -13.14 -17.18 7.15
C HIS A 88 -14.27 -16.18 7.51
N ASP A 89 -14.19 -14.90 7.12
CA ASP A 89 -15.27 -13.92 7.30
C ASP A 89 -16.05 -13.70 6.00
N VAL A 90 -17.22 -14.35 5.88
CA VAL A 90 -18.08 -14.28 4.68
C VAL A 90 -18.54 -12.86 4.35
N ALA A 91 -18.77 -12.02 5.36
CA ALA A 91 -19.20 -10.63 5.13
C ALA A 91 -18.03 -9.79 4.59
N GLN A 92 -16.81 -10.00 5.11
CA GLN A 92 -15.59 -9.36 4.59
C GLN A 92 -15.28 -9.83 3.17
N GLN A 93 -15.43 -11.12 2.88
CA GLN A 93 -15.31 -11.66 1.53
C GLN A 93 -16.30 -11.01 0.56
N GLN A 94 -17.55 -10.81 0.98
CA GLN A 94 -18.55 -10.17 0.14
C GLN A 94 -18.18 -8.71 -0.17
N ARG A 95 -17.78 -7.93 0.85
CA ARG A 95 -17.29 -6.56 0.66
C ARG A 95 -16.09 -6.50 -0.27
N PHE A 96 -15.14 -7.42 -0.14
CA PHE A 96 -13.97 -7.49 -1.03
C PHE A 96 -14.35 -7.79 -2.49
N ARG A 97 -15.32 -8.69 -2.73
CA ARG A 97 -15.82 -8.94 -4.09
C ARG A 97 -16.54 -7.71 -4.66
N ASP A 98 -17.33 -7.02 -3.85
CA ASP A 98 -18.03 -5.81 -4.28
C ASP A 98 -17.04 -4.68 -4.60
N LEU A 99 -15.96 -4.55 -3.80
CA LEU A 99 -14.83 -3.69 -4.11
C LEU A 99 -14.20 -4.03 -5.45
N CYS A 100 -13.87 -5.30 -5.69
CA CYS A 100 -13.24 -5.72 -6.94
C CYS A 100 -14.09 -5.33 -8.16
N ARG A 101 -15.40 -5.57 -8.10
CA ARG A 101 -16.33 -5.20 -9.18
C ARG A 101 -16.39 -3.70 -9.43
N ALA A 102 -16.32 -2.89 -8.37
CA ALA A 102 -16.33 -1.44 -8.49
C ALA A 102 -15.04 -0.89 -9.14
N CYS A 103 -13.90 -1.59 -9.01
CA CYS A 103 -12.60 -1.10 -9.43
C CYS A 103 -12.41 -1.01 -10.95
N GLY A 104 -12.97 -1.95 -11.73
CA GLY A 104 -12.78 -2.03 -13.18
C GLY A 104 -13.20 -0.74 -13.92
N PRO A 105 -14.45 -0.27 -13.76
CA PRO A 105 -14.90 1.01 -14.34
C PRO A 105 -14.11 2.23 -13.88
N LEU A 106 -13.49 2.15 -12.70
CA LEU A 106 -12.70 3.22 -12.08
C LEU A 106 -11.23 3.21 -12.52
N GLY A 107 -10.82 2.33 -13.44
CA GLY A 107 -9.45 2.27 -13.94
C GLY A 107 -8.42 1.75 -12.93
N VAL A 108 -8.88 1.25 -11.78
CA VAL A 108 -8.04 0.66 -10.74
C VAL A 108 -7.52 -0.69 -11.21
N LYS A 109 -6.24 -0.97 -10.97
CA LYS A 109 -5.58 -2.22 -11.36
C LYS A 109 -5.03 -3.00 -10.17
N ARG A 110 -4.73 -2.31 -9.06
CA ARG A 110 -4.00 -2.87 -7.92
C ARG A 110 -4.67 -2.48 -6.61
N LEU A 111 -4.86 -3.45 -5.73
CA LEU A 111 -5.41 -3.24 -4.39
C LEU A 111 -4.31 -3.53 -3.37
N GLY A 112 -3.85 -2.50 -2.70
CA GLY A 112 -2.85 -2.56 -1.64
C GLY A 112 -3.47 -2.87 -0.29
N PHE A 113 -2.90 -3.77 0.48
CA PHE A 113 -3.33 -4.08 1.84
C PHE A 113 -2.15 -4.16 2.79
N GLY A 114 -2.25 -3.44 3.91
CA GLY A 114 -1.35 -3.61 5.05
C GLY A 114 -1.94 -4.58 6.07
N PRO A 115 -1.27 -5.70 6.41
CA PRO A 115 -1.66 -6.50 7.55
C PRO A 115 -1.33 -5.74 8.83
N LEU A 116 -2.33 -5.55 9.67
CA LEU A 116 -2.16 -5.06 11.04
C LEU A 116 -2.15 -6.24 12.02
N LEU A 117 -1.27 -7.22 11.81
CA LEU A 117 -1.14 -8.30 12.79
C LEU A 117 -0.18 -7.91 13.91
N PRO A 118 -0.50 -8.29 15.16
CA PRO A 118 0.53 -8.50 16.15
C PRO A 118 1.46 -9.59 15.61
N GLN A 119 2.76 -9.28 15.52
CA GLN A 119 3.84 -10.15 15.03
C GLN A 119 3.77 -11.61 15.52
N ARG A 120 3.12 -11.85 16.67
CA ARG A 120 2.98 -13.15 17.31
C ARG A 120 1.91 -14.06 16.71
N GLU A 121 0.85 -13.51 16.12
CA GLU A 121 -0.26 -14.33 15.61
C GLU A 121 0.15 -15.07 14.33
N GLU A 122 0.85 -14.40 13.40
CA GLU A 122 1.39 -15.00 12.16
C GLU A 122 2.34 -16.16 12.42
N ALA A 123 3.06 -16.12 13.54
CA ALA A 123 4.05 -17.14 13.88
C ALA A 123 3.41 -18.48 14.31
N THR A 124 2.11 -18.50 14.56
CA THR A 124 1.38 -19.74 14.83
C THR A 124 1.03 -20.46 13.52
N SER A 125 0.94 -21.79 13.54
CA SER A 125 0.52 -22.55 12.35
C SER A 125 -0.86 -22.13 11.84
N GLU A 126 -1.79 -21.86 12.75
CA GLU A 126 -3.13 -21.35 12.39
C GLU A 126 -3.05 -19.94 11.78
N GLY A 127 -2.22 -19.05 12.33
CA GLY A 127 -1.99 -17.73 11.76
C GLY A 127 -1.40 -17.78 10.36
N TRP A 128 -0.42 -18.66 10.12
CA TRP A 128 0.14 -18.89 8.79
C TRP A 128 -0.90 -19.41 7.80
N ASP A 129 -1.66 -20.44 8.17
CA ASP A 129 -2.70 -21.01 7.32
C ASP A 129 -3.76 -19.96 6.96
N ASN A 130 -4.13 -19.10 7.92
CA ASN A 130 -5.07 -18.01 7.73
C ASN A 130 -4.52 -16.92 6.79
N LEU A 131 -3.25 -16.54 6.95
CA LEU A 131 -2.57 -15.59 6.08
C LEU A 131 -2.58 -16.07 4.63
N VAL A 132 -2.14 -17.32 4.40
CA VAL A 132 -2.04 -17.94 3.07
C VAL A 132 -3.43 -18.11 2.46
N ALA A 133 -4.41 -18.64 3.21
CA ALA A 133 -5.77 -18.81 2.74
C ALA A 133 -6.43 -17.49 2.38
N GLY A 134 -6.24 -16.45 3.19
CA GLY A 134 -6.75 -15.12 2.93
C GLY A 134 -6.14 -14.48 1.68
N ALA A 135 -4.82 -14.56 1.52
CA ALA A 135 -4.13 -14.03 0.34
C ALA A 135 -4.54 -14.77 -0.94
N ARG A 136 -4.69 -16.10 -0.89
CA ARG A 136 -5.24 -16.90 -1.99
C ARG A 136 -6.65 -16.48 -2.36
N PHE A 137 -7.53 -16.34 -1.38
CA PHE A 137 -8.90 -15.86 -1.60
C PHE A 137 -8.92 -14.48 -2.28
N MET A 138 -8.10 -13.55 -1.79
CA MET A 138 -8.04 -12.21 -2.37
C MET A 138 -7.53 -12.24 -3.81
N GLY A 139 -6.49 -13.03 -4.09
CA GLY A 139 -5.99 -13.25 -5.46
C GLY A 139 -7.05 -13.82 -6.38
N GLU A 140 -7.82 -14.82 -5.93
CA GLU A 140 -8.93 -15.41 -6.69
C GLU A 140 -10.02 -14.38 -7.03
N ALA A 141 -10.51 -13.66 -6.02
CA ALA A 141 -11.59 -12.70 -6.22
C ALA A 141 -11.13 -11.50 -7.07
N ALA A 142 -9.90 -11.03 -6.89
CA ALA A 142 -9.32 -9.95 -7.69
C ALA A 142 -9.10 -10.37 -9.15
N ALA A 143 -8.66 -11.61 -9.41
CA ALA A 143 -8.40 -12.10 -10.76
C ALA A 143 -9.64 -12.10 -11.67
N VAL A 144 -10.85 -12.31 -11.10
CA VAL A 144 -12.13 -12.25 -11.84
C VAL A 144 -12.30 -10.91 -12.54
N GLU A 145 -11.85 -9.83 -11.91
CA GLU A 145 -11.98 -8.46 -12.40
C GLU A 145 -10.68 -7.93 -13.03
N GLY A 146 -9.69 -8.82 -13.25
CA GLY A 146 -8.38 -8.45 -13.82
C GLY A 146 -7.49 -7.62 -12.88
N LEU A 147 -7.72 -7.68 -11.57
CA LEU A 147 -6.99 -6.93 -10.56
C LEU A 147 -5.85 -7.74 -9.95
N SER A 148 -4.85 -7.03 -9.43
CA SER A 148 -3.78 -7.58 -8.60
C SER A 148 -3.88 -7.11 -7.15
N VAL A 149 -3.38 -7.91 -6.22
CA VAL A 149 -3.36 -7.63 -4.77
C VAL A 149 -1.92 -7.45 -4.32
N ALA A 150 -1.61 -6.27 -3.80
CA ALA A 150 -0.29 -5.93 -3.29
C ALA A 150 -0.32 -5.97 -1.75
N LEU A 151 0.42 -6.89 -1.14
CA LEU A 151 0.52 -7.05 0.30
C LEU A 151 1.74 -6.30 0.82
N HIS A 152 1.53 -5.41 1.78
CA HIS A 152 2.59 -4.64 2.42
C HIS A 152 3.18 -5.44 3.59
N ILE A 153 4.38 -5.99 3.43
CA ILE A 153 5.04 -6.79 4.48
C ILE A 153 6.05 -5.91 5.23
N ASN A 154 5.85 -5.74 6.54
CA ASN A 154 6.64 -4.82 7.35
C ASN A 154 8.06 -5.34 7.70
N MET A 155 8.28 -6.65 7.56
CA MET A 155 9.51 -7.37 7.91
C MET A 155 10.03 -7.05 9.31
N MET A 156 9.13 -6.80 10.26
CA MET A 156 9.51 -6.46 11.63
C MET A 156 10.13 -7.65 12.34
N THR A 157 11.29 -7.44 13.00
CA THR A 157 11.97 -8.49 13.77
C THR A 157 11.04 -9.18 14.75
N GLY A 158 10.99 -10.51 14.69
CA GLY A 158 10.13 -11.37 15.51
C GLY A 158 8.74 -11.64 14.92
N SER A 159 8.43 -11.12 13.73
CA SER A 159 7.27 -11.55 12.95
C SER A 159 7.59 -12.79 12.12
N ARG A 160 6.55 -13.46 11.59
CA ARG A 160 6.72 -14.66 10.76
C ARG A 160 7.35 -14.36 9.39
N LEU A 161 7.22 -13.12 8.91
CA LEU A 161 7.69 -12.64 7.61
C LEU A 161 8.85 -11.65 7.76
N ASP A 162 9.75 -11.86 8.72
CA ASP A 162 10.85 -10.95 9.02
C ASP A 162 12.15 -11.24 8.25
N ARG A 163 12.19 -12.32 7.47
CA ARG A 163 13.31 -12.67 6.59
C ARG A 163 12.89 -12.80 5.14
N PRO A 164 13.83 -12.60 4.18
CA PRO A 164 13.51 -12.75 2.78
C PRO A 164 13.00 -14.15 2.39
N GLU A 165 13.56 -15.19 3.00
CA GLU A 165 13.18 -16.58 2.71
C GLU A 165 11.74 -16.88 3.16
N ASP A 166 11.29 -16.28 4.26
CA ASP A 166 9.92 -16.45 4.77
C ASP A 166 8.89 -15.76 3.89
N VAL A 167 9.25 -14.58 3.36
CA VAL A 167 8.44 -13.86 2.35
C VAL A 167 8.33 -14.69 1.07
N GLU A 168 9.44 -15.29 0.63
CA GLU A 168 9.46 -16.16 -0.56
C GLU A 168 8.63 -17.43 -0.35
N GLU A 169 8.75 -18.08 0.80
CA GLU A 169 7.91 -19.22 1.18
C GLU A 169 6.43 -18.84 1.16
N PHE A 170 6.08 -17.68 1.73
CA PHE A 170 4.71 -17.19 1.74
C PHE A 170 4.13 -17.04 0.33
N PHE A 171 4.82 -16.34 -0.58
CA PHE A 171 4.31 -16.16 -1.95
C PHE A 171 4.33 -17.45 -2.76
N ALA A 172 5.31 -18.34 -2.53
CA ALA A 172 5.34 -19.67 -3.14
C ALA A 172 4.15 -20.52 -2.68
N GLU A 173 3.76 -20.45 -1.41
CA GLU A 173 2.55 -21.09 -0.91
C GLU A 173 1.29 -20.44 -1.45
N VAL A 174 1.18 -19.12 -1.46
CA VAL A 174 0.02 -18.43 -2.04
C VAL A 174 -0.18 -18.85 -3.51
N ALA A 175 0.91 -19.02 -4.27
CA ALA A 175 0.93 -19.57 -5.63
C ALA A 175 -0.01 -18.84 -6.59
N ARG A 176 0.06 -17.50 -6.62
CA ARG A 176 -0.73 -16.63 -7.50
C ARG A 176 0.09 -15.48 -8.05
N ASP A 177 0.15 -15.38 -9.38
CA ASP A 177 0.92 -14.34 -10.07
C ASP A 177 0.34 -12.92 -9.88
N ASN A 178 -0.96 -12.81 -9.54
CA ASN A 178 -1.61 -11.53 -9.27
C ASN A 178 -1.59 -11.14 -7.78
N VAL A 179 -0.88 -11.89 -6.94
CA VAL A 179 -0.67 -11.55 -5.53
C VAL A 179 0.82 -11.31 -5.33
N GLY A 180 1.19 -10.10 -4.92
CA GLY A 180 2.58 -9.70 -4.82
C GLY A 180 2.82 -8.67 -3.73
N LEU A 181 3.98 -8.02 -3.78
CA LEU A 181 4.45 -7.06 -2.80
C LEU A 181 3.98 -5.64 -3.12
N MET A 182 3.51 -4.98 -2.07
CA MET A 182 3.74 -3.55 -1.91
C MET A 182 5.13 -3.39 -1.31
N PHE A 183 6.10 -3.16 -2.18
CA PHE A 183 7.52 -3.14 -1.85
C PHE A 183 7.90 -1.82 -1.17
N CYS A 184 8.00 -1.85 0.16
CA CYS A 184 8.31 -0.67 0.96
C CYS A 184 9.81 -0.57 1.24
N PHE A 185 10.47 0.46 0.70
CA PHE A 185 11.91 0.68 0.87
C PHE A 185 12.29 0.77 2.36
N GLY A 186 11.46 1.47 3.15
CA GLY A 186 11.66 1.61 4.59
C GLY A 186 11.65 0.28 5.32
N CYS A 187 10.68 -0.60 5.03
CA CYS A 187 10.59 -1.91 5.66
C CYS A 187 11.81 -2.79 5.36
N ILE A 188 12.27 -2.80 4.10
CA ILE A 188 13.49 -3.52 3.70
C ILE A 188 14.72 -2.99 4.44
N ALA A 189 14.89 -1.67 4.47
CA ALA A 189 16.03 -1.04 5.12
C ALA A 189 16.03 -1.23 6.65
N LEU A 190 14.85 -1.12 7.29
CA LEU A 190 14.71 -1.36 8.73
C LEU A 190 14.93 -2.82 9.10
N ALA A 191 14.66 -3.77 8.19
CA ALA A 191 15.06 -5.17 8.33
C ALA A 191 16.59 -5.40 8.15
N GLY A 192 17.36 -4.33 7.90
CA GLY A 192 18.82 -4.40 7.71
C GLY A 192 19.24 -4.92 6.33
N LEU A 193 18.31 -4.93 5.37
CA LEU A 193 18.54 -5.44 4.01
C LEU A 193 18.88 -4.31 3.03
N ASN A 194 19.62 -4.65 1.97
CA ASN A 194 19.93 -3.71 0.89
C ASN A 194 18.74 -3.60 -0.08
N VAL A 195 18.19 -2.39 -0.21
CA VAL A 195 17.00 -2.13 -1.04
C VAL A 195 17.22 -2.46 -2.52
N PRO A 196 18.30 -2.00 -3.20
CA PRO A 196 18.60 -2.39 -4.58
C PRO A 196 18.68 -3.91 -4.79
N ASP A 197 19.31 -4.63 -3.87
CA ASP A 197 19.44 -6.10 -3.98
C ASP A 197 18.08 -6.79 -3.84
N MET A 198 17.22 -6.32 -2.94
CA MET A 198 15.86 -6.86 -2.79
C MET A 198 14.95 -6.51 -3.97
N ILE A 199 15.12 -5.35 -4.60
CA ILE A 199 14.43 -5.04 -5.86
C ILE A 199 14.77 -6.08 -6.92
N ARG A 200 16.06 -6.43 -7.08
CA ARG A 200 16.48 -7.43 -8.07
C ARG A 200 16.02 -8.84 -7.71
N ARG A 201 16.07 -9.20 -6.41
CA ARG A 201 15.66 -10.51 -5.90
C ARG A 201 14.16 -10.76 -6.09
N TRP A 202 13.34 -9.74 -5.85
CA TRP A 202 11.87 -9.86 -5.87
C TRP A 202 11.21 -9.21 -7.07
N ARG A 203 11.96 -8.97 -8.16
CA ARG A 203 11.49 -8.24 -9.34
C ARG A 203 10.12 -8.69 -9.88
N GLU A 204 9.78 -9.98 -9.76
CA GLU A 204 8.53 -10.57 -10.27
C GLU A 204 7.37 -10.44 -9.27
N LEU A 205 7.68 -10.17 -7.99
CA LEU A 205 6.70 -9.97 -6.93
C LEU A 205 6.28 -8.50 -6.78
N ILE A 206 7.07 -7.54 -7.25
CA ILE A 206 6.82 -6.11 -7.00
C ILE A 206 5.62 -5.60 -7.82
N LEU A 207 4.52 -5.27 -7.15
CA LEU A 207 3.32 -4.71 -7.79
C LEU A 207 3.21 -3.20 -7.60
N VAL A 208 3.53 -2.72 -6.40
CA VAL A 208 3.53 -1.30 -6.01
C VAL A 208 4.80 -1.03 -5.22
N VAL A 209 5.38 0.16 -5.35
CA VAL A 209 6.55 0.57 -4.57
C VAL A 209 6.20 1.72 -3.65
N ASP A 210 6.56 1.59 -2.38
CA ASP A 210 6.57 2.67 -1.41
C ASP A 210 7.99 3.17 -1.18
N LEU A 211 8.19 4.45 -1.46
CA LEU A 211 9.44 5.16 -1.20
C LEU A 211 9.38 5.74 0.20
N ARG A 212 10.31 5.30 1.02
CA ARG A 212 10.61 5.85 2.34
C ARG A 212 12.09 6.05 2.45
N ASP A 213 12.50 6.93 3.36
CA ASP A 213 13.86 6.95 3.86
C ASP A 213 13.77 6.85 5.38
N VAL A 214 14.73 6.16 5.98
CA VAL A 214 14.67 5.73 7.39
C VAL A 214 16.05 5.70 7.99
N ARG A 215 16.16 5.78 9.32
CA ARG A 215 17.39 5.46 10.05
C ARG A 215 17.18 4.29 11.01
N GLY A 216 18.29 3.64 11.33
CA GLY A 216 18.32 2.52 12.27
C GLY A 216 17.79 1.23 11.66
N THR A 217 17.39 0.32 12.54
CA THR A 217 16.79 -0.99 12.20
C THR A 217 15.66 -1.31 13.16
N TRP A 218 14.84 -2.29 12.82
CA TRP A 218 13.90 -2.90 13.75
C TRP A 218 14.63 -3.38 15.01
N GLY A 219 14.01 -3.17 16.17
CA GLY A 219 14.56 -3.56 17.48
C GLY A 219 15.62 -2.62 18.07
N ALA A 220 16.02 -1.57 17.35
CA ALA A 220 16.98 -0.56 17.83
C ALA A 220 16.38 0.86 17.77
N ASN A 221 16.75 1.64 16.76
CA ASN A 221 16.44 3.07 16.62
C ASN A 221 15.76 3.38 15.27
N ALA A 222 14.70 2.63 14.96
CA ALA A 222 13.90 2.86 13.76
C ALA A 222 13.21 4.24 13.79
N GLU A 223 13.48 5.09 12.80
CA GLU A 223 12.82 6.38 12.61
C GLU A 223 12.63 6.71 11.14
N GLU A 224 11.55 7.42 10.81
CA GLU A 224 11.35 8.00 9.48
C GLU A 224 12.35 9.15 9.25
N ALA A 225 12.82 9.29 8.02
CA ALA A 225 13.73 10.34 7.60
C ALA A 225 13.22 11.08 6.37
N GLN A 226 13.63 12.34 6.24
CA GLN A 226 13.49 13.04 4.95
C GLN A 226 14.32 12.33 3.90
N PHE A 227 13.85 12.30 2.65
CA PHE A 227 14.58 11.68 1.54
C PHE A 227 16.00 12.23 1.40
N GLY A 228 16.97 11.33 1.33
CA GLY A 228 18.38 11.66 1.22
C GLY A 228 19.07 11.95 2.56
N THR A 229 18.36 11.80 3.68
CA THR A 229 18.93 12.00 5.02
C THR A 229 19.00 10.70 5.83
N GLY A 230 18.37 9.63 5.36
CA GLY A 230 18.39 8.33 6.01
C GLY A 230 19.47 7.38 5.47
N ASN A 231 19.23 6.09 5.64
CA ASN A 231 20.17 5.00 5.38
C ASN A 231 20.03 4.42 3.96
N ILE A 232 19.01 4.82 3.20
CA ILE A 232 18.70 4.21 1.90
C ILE A 232 19.41 4.96 0.77
N ASP A 233 20.14 4.23 -0.08
CA ASP A 233 20.59 4.76 -1.37
C ASP A 233 19.41 4.83 -2.35
N LEU A 234 18.59 5.89 -2.20
CA LEU A 234 17.43 6.13 -3.04
C LEU A 234 17.79 6.19 -4.53
N PRO A 235 18.85 6.89 -4.98
CA PRO A 235 19.26 6.85 -6.38
C PRO A 235 19.58 5.45 -6.90
N ALA A 236 20.32 4.63 -6.15
CA ALA A 236 20.61 3.25 -6.56
C ALA A 236 19.36 2.38 -6.58
N SER A 237 18.44 2.58 -5.65
CA SER A 237 17.18 1.84 -5.57
C SER A 237 16.27 2.17 -6.76
N LEU A 238 16.13 3.45 -7.10
CA LEU A 238 15.38 3.87 -8.28
C LEU A 238 16.03 3.35 -9.59
N ARG A 239 17.36 3.32 -9.68
CA ARG A 239 18.06 2.69 -10.80
C ARG A 239 17.79 1.18 -10.88
N ALA A 240 17.77 0.49 -9.74
CA ALA A 240 17.44 -0.94 -9.72
C ALA A 240 16.02 -1.21 -10.23
N LEU A 241 15.03 -0.37 -9.88
CA LEU A 241 13.69 -0.45 -10.46
C LEU A 241 13.68 -0.27 -11.98
N GLN A 242 14.48 0.68 -12.50
CA GLN A 242 14.63 0.89 -13.94
C GLN A 242 15.31 -0.32 -14.62
N GLU A 243 16.35 -0.89 -14.01
CA GLU A 243 17.08 -2.05 -14.52
C GLU A 243 16.20 -3.30 -14.68
N ILE A 244 15.26 -3.51 -13.75
CA ILE A 244 14.31 -4.62 -13.82
C ILE A 244 13.08 -4.30 -14.72
N GLY A 245 13.01 -3.09 -15.28
CA GLY A 245 11.90 -2.67 -16.14
C GLY A 245 10.60 -2.39 -15.38
N TYR A 246 10.65 -1.98 -14.12
CA TYR A 246 9.45 -1.67 -13.35
C TYR A 246 8.76 -0.41 -13.90
N GLU A 247 7.49 -0.56 -14.31
CA GLU A 247 6.70 0.53 -14.89
C GLU A 247 5.55 1.02 -13.99
N GLY A 248 5.32 0.36 -12.86
CA GLY A 248 4.19 0.61 -11.96
C GLY A 248 4.28 1.88 -11.11
N VAL A 249 3.42 1.91 -10.09
CA VAL A 249 3.24 3.04 -9.17
C VAL A 249 4.37 3.09 -8.14
N VAL A 250 4.95 4.28 -7.98
CA VAL A 250 5.95 4.59 -6.97
C VAL A 250 5.42 5.72 -6.10
N ARG A 251 5.22 5.46 -4.81
CA ARG A 251 4.59 6.39 -3.86
C ARG A 251 5.53 6.78 -2.73
N PRO A 252 5.92 8.05 -2.60
CA PRO A 252 6.45 8.58 -1.35
C PRO A 252 5.48 8.33 -0.19
N GLU A 253 5.93 7.53 0.77
CA GLU A 253 5.22 7.13 1.97
C GLU A 253 5.99 7.66 3.20
N HIS A 254 5.30 7.93 4.31
CA HIS A 254 5.89 8.27 5.62
C HIS A 254 7.13 9.18 5.59
N PHE A 255 6.97 10.42 5.16
CA PHE A 255 8.02 11.44 5.30
C PHE A 255 7.71 12.34 6.51
N PRO A 256 8.71 12.68 7.35
CA PRO A 256 8.49 13.56 8.49
C PRO A 256 7.92 14.92 8.08
N PRO A 257 7.16 15.61 8.95
CA PRO A 257 6.79 17.00 8.69
C PRO A 257 8.04 17.89 8.68
N LEU A 258 8.02 18.98 7.92
CA LEU A 258 9.10 19.97 7.89
C LEU A 258 9.29 20.76 9.19
N GLY A 259 8.41 20.55 10.16
CA GLY A 259 8.43 21.19 11.47
C GLY A 259 7.28 22.17 11.69
N PRO A 260 7.28 22.88 12.83
CA PRO A 260 6.18 23.76 13.22
C PRO A 260 5.92 24.87 12.19
N GLY A 261 4.64 25.15 11.93
CA GLY A 261 4.21 26.21 11.02
C GLY A 261 4.24 25.84 9.54
N ARG A 262 4.61 24.60 9.20
CA ARG A 262 4.53 24.06 7.84
C ARG A 262 3.29 23.19 7.64
N THR A 263 2.67 23.28 6.47
CA THR A 263 1.52 22.45 6.11
C THR A 263 1.94 21.06 5.61
N ALA A 264 0.97 20.15 5.51
CA ALA A 264 1.19 18.85 4.89
C ALA A 264 1.55 19.00 3.41
N GLU A 265 0.88 19.92 2.71
CA GLU A 265 1.14 20.26 1.31
C GLU A 265 2.56 20.82 1.11
N GLU A 266 3.04 21.70 1.99
CA GLU A 266 4.44 22.17 1.92
C GLU A 266 5.44 21.03 2.13
N THR A 267 5.11 20.09 3.02
CA THR A 267 5.95 18.90 3.24
C THR A 267 5.96 18.00 2.00
N ILE A 268 4.79 17.75 1.40
CA ILE A 268 4.66 17.00 0.13
C ILE A 268 5.49 17.66 -0.97
N ALA A 269 5.31 18.96 -1.18
CA ALA A 269 6.00 19.70 -2.23
C ALA A 269 7.52 19.58 -2.06
N TRP A 270 8.02 19.79 -0.83
CA TRP A 270 9.44 19.63 -0.51
C TRP A 270 9.95 18.21 -0.78
N THR A 271 9.23 17.18 -0.34
CA THR A 271 9.60 15.77 -0.57
C THR A 271 9.68 15.45 -2.07
N LEU A 272 8.83 16.08 -2.88
CA LEU A 272 8.83 15.95 -4.33
C LEU A 272 9.83 16.88 -5.05
N GLY A 273 10.49 17.79 -4.33
CA GLY A 273 11.51 18.71 -4.86
C GLY A 273 10.99 20.03 -5.43
N TYR A 274 9.83 20.51 -4.96
CA TYR A 274 9.23 21.82 -5.30
C TYR A 274 9.46 22.89 -4.22
#